data_AF-A0A962QIQ7-F1
#
_entry.id   AF-A0A962QIQ7-F1
#
_cell.length_a   1.000
_cell.length_b   1.000
_cell.length_c   1.000
_cell.angle_alpha   90.00
_cell.angle_beta   90.00
_cell.angle_gamma   90.00
#
_symmetry.space_group_name_H-M   'P 1'
#
loop_
_entity.id
_entity.type
_entity.pdbx_description
1 polymer ?
#
loop_
_entity_poly.entity_id
_entity_poly.type
_entity_poly.pdbx_seq_one_letter_code
_entity_poly.pdbx_strand_id
1 'polypeptide(L)'
;MTGPVKLFTIGFTGSSAEHFFGRLKQAGVKKVIDTRLWASSQLAGFAKKKDLPYFLKELVSADYEYRQELAPSDNILKAYKDGRIGWDDYEMQYIDLINHRNIAHILSPNEVHEACFLCACKTEHHCHRRLLAEYLQNQWNTPLEIIHL
;
A
#
# COMPACT_ATOMS: atom_id res chain seq x y z
N MET A 1 4.32 23.24 0.30
CA MET A 1 3.42 22.61 -0.69
C MET A 1 2.10 23.36 -0.64
N THR A 2 1.55 23.78 -1.78
CA THR A 2 0.32 24.59 -1.85
C THR A 2 -0.91 23.80 -2.29
N GLY A 3 -0.78 22.50 -2.58
CA GLY A 3 -1.86 21.59 -3.00
C GLY A 3 -2.02 20.37 -2.08
N PRO A 4 -3.09 19.57 -2.26
CA PRO A 4 -3.33 18.38 -1.46
C PRO A 4 -2.22 17.36 -1.61
N VAL A 5 -2.02 16.57 -0.57
CA VAL A 5 -1.12 15.42 -0.60
C VAL A 5 -1.72 14.36 -1.50
N LYS A 6 -0.99 13.93 -2.53
CA LYS A 6 -1.42 12.82 -3.40
C LYS A 6 -0.86 11.51 -2.89
N LEU A 7 -1.73 10.54 -2.65
CA LEU A 7 -1.36 9.19 -2.27
C LEU A 7 -1.94 8.21 -3.29
N PHE A 8 -1.07 7.44 -3.92
CA PHE A 8 -1.46 6.38 -4.84
C PHE A 8 -1.60 5.05 -4.09
N THR A 9 -2.37 4.12 -4.65
CA THR A 9 -2.38 2.73 -4.18
C THR A 9 -2.39 1.78 -5.37
N ILE A 10 -1.73 0.62 -5.25
CA ILE A 10 -1.63 -0.34 -6.35
C ILE A 10 -1.63 -1.79 -5.85
N GLY A 11 -2.19 -2.67 -6.69
CA GLY A 11 -2.10 -4.11 -6.57
C GLY A 11 -1.31 -4.73 -7.72
N PHE A 12 -0.57 -5.81 -7.46
CA PHE A 12 0.18 -6.51 -8.51
C PHE A 12 -0.54 -7.75 -9.09
N THR A 13 -1.50 -8.35 -8.37
CA THR A 13 -2.14 -9.59 -8.85
C THR A 13 -2.89 -9.35 -10.16
N GLY A 14 -2.60 -10.18 -11.17
CA GLY A 14 -3.21 -10.09 -12.49
C GLY A 14 -2.62 -9.00 -13.40
N SER A 15 -1.51 -8.36 -13.02
CA SER A 15 -0.78 -7.42 -13.88
C SER A 15 0.47 -8.07 -14.48
N SER A 16 0.77 -7.75 -15.75
CA SER A 16 2.11 -7.92 -16.30
C SER A 16 3.07 -6.90 -15.67
N ALA A 17 4.39 -7.13 -15.77
CA ALA A 17 5.39 -6.17 -15.34
C ALA A 17 5.22 -4.83 -16.08
N GLU A 18 5.07 -4.88 -17.41
CA GLU A 18 4.85 -3.69 -18.25
C GLU A 18 3.65 -2.87 -17.77
N HIS A 19 2.50 -3.51 -17.56
CA HIS A 19 1.30 -2.82 -17.09
C HIS A 19 1.45 -2.28 -15.67
N PHE A 20 2.11 -3.03 -14.78
CA PHE A 20 2.35 -2.59 -13.40
C PHE A 20 3.25 -1.34 -13.34
N PHE A 21 4.42 -1.38 -13.98
CA PHE A 21 5.36 -0.25 -13.97
C PHE A 21 4.86 0.92 -14.83
N GLY A 22 4.13 0.64 -15.92
CA GLY A 22 3.52 1.66 -16.77
C GLY A 22 2.54 2.55 -16.01
N ARG A 23 1.64 1.96 -15.20
CA ARG A 23 0.70 2.71 -14.35
C ARG A 23 1.41 3.59 -13.33
N LEU A 24 2.44 3.06 -12.66
CA LEU A 24 3.24 3.83 -11.70
C LEU A 24 3.93 5.03 -12.36
N LYS A 25 4.52 4.81 -13.54
CA LYS A 25 5.23 5.85 -14.31
C LYS A 25 4.27 6.92 -14.81
N GLN A 26 3.12 6.53 -15.36
CA GLN A 26 2.11 7.46 -15.87
C GLN A 26 1.53 8.33 -14.74
N ALA A 27 1.35 7.77 -13.55
CA ALA A 27 0.88 8.48 -12.37
C ALA A 27 1.94 9.41 -11.75
N GLY A 28 3.22 9.30 -12.16
CA GLY A 28 4.30 10.13 -11.63
C GLY A 28 4.74 9.73 -10.22
N VAL A 29 4.51 8.48 -9.80
CA VAL A 29 4.89 7.96 -8.47
C VAL A 29 6.37 8.18 -8.21
N LYS A 30 6.71 8.72 -7.04
CA LYS A 30 8.10 8.98 -6.61
C LYS A 30 8.64 7.94 -5.65
N LYS A 31 7.76 7.26 -4.90
CA LYS A 31 8.14 6.21 -3.95
C LYS A 31 7.07 5.14 -3.91
N VAL A 32 7.46 3.87 -3.86
CA VAL A 32 6.57 2.77 -3.53
C VAL A 32 6.82 2.32 -2.10
N ILE A 33 5.79 2.44 -1.27
CA ILE A 33 5.78 1.94 0.10
C ILE A 33 5.07 0.58 0.09
N ASP A 34 5.84 -0.48 0.32
CA ASP A 34 5.39 -1.86 0.32
C ASP A 34 4.80 -2.23 1.68
N THR A 35 3.48 -2.39 1.70
CA THR A 35 2.68 -2.68 2.90
C THR A 35 2.30 -4.15 2.99
N ARG A 36 3.02 -5.04 2.27
CA ARG A 36 2.77 -6.48 2.29
C ARG A 36 3.33 -7.11 3.57
N LEU A 37 2.52 -7.97 4.21
CA LEU A 37 3.02 -8.79 5.31
C LEU A 37 4.16 -9.72 4.84
N TRP A 38 4.05 -10.28 3.64
CA TRP A 38 5.07 -11.17 3.05
C TRP A 38 5.53 -10.65 1.69
N ALA A 39 6.54 -9.78 1.69
CA ALA A 39 7.08 -9.16 0.47
C ALA A 39 8.02 -10.08 -0.36
N SER A 40 8.32 -11.28 0.15
CA SER A 40 9.08 -12.33 -0.55
C SER A 40 8.21 -13.25 -1.40
N SER A 41 6.88 -13.09 -1.40
CA SER A 41 5.97 -14.05 -2.07
C SER A 41 6.24 -14.15 -3.57
N GLN A 42 6.25 -15.37 -4.10
CA GLN A 42 6.56 -15.67 -5.51
C GLN A 42 5.42 -15.33 -6.49
N LEU A 43 4.32 -14.74 -6.02
CA LEU A 43 3.10 -14.52 -6.81
C LEU A 43 3.30 -13.59 -8.01
N ALA A 44 4.32 -12.73 -7.98
CA ALA A 44 4.81 -12.01 -9.16
C ALA A 44 6.33 -11.88 -9.08
N GLY A 45 7.05 -12.56 -9.99
CA GLY A 45 8.52 -12.56 -10.00
C GLY A 45 9.13 -11.16 -10.03
N PHE A 46 8.51 -10.22 -10.76
CA PHE A 46 8.93 -8.82 -10.83
C PHE A 46 8.67 -8.02 -9.54
N ALA A 47 7.76 -8.49 -8.67
CA ALA A 47 7.36 -7.82 -7.44
C ALA A 47 8.08 -8.37 -6.20
N LYS A 48 9.14 -9.17 -6.38
CA LYS A 48 9.98 -9.65 -5.28
C LYS A 48 10.69 -8.47 -4.63
N LYS A 49 10.64 -8.36 -3.30
CA LYS A 49 11.33 -7.30 -2.54
C LYS A 49 12.80 -7.10 -2.91
N LYS A 50 13.51 -8.16 -3.32
CA LYS A 50 14.92 -8.09 -3.72
C LYS A 50 15.12 -7.31 -5.04
N ASP A 51 14.23 -7.50 -6.00
CA ASP A 51 14.40 -7.01 -7.38
C ASP A 51 13.55 -5.76 -7.66
N LEU A 52 12.44 -5.61 -6.93
CA LEU A 52 11.51 -4.50 -7.07
C LEU A 52 12.17 -3.11 -6.91
N PRO A 53 13.12 -2.87 -5.97
CA PRO A 53 13.83 -1.58 -5.89
C PRO A 53 14.59 -1.23 -7.17
N TYR A 54 15.24 -2.22 -7.80
CA TYR A 54 15.95 -2.02 -9.06
C TYR A 54 14.98 -1.66 -10.19
N PHE A 55 13.89 -2.41 -10.35
CA PHE A 55 12.92 -2.13 -11.41
C PHE A 55 12.21 -0.78 -11.22
N LEU A 56 11.87 -0.40 -10.00
CA LEU A 56 11.26 0.91 -9.71
C LEU A 56 12.21 2.05 -10.06
N LYS A 57 13.49 1.92 -9.71
CA LYS A 57 14.51 2.90 -10.08
C LYS A 57 14.66 3.03 -11.59
N GLU A 58 14.83 1.91 -12.30
CA GLU A 58 15.14 1.92 -13.74
C GLU A 58 13.93 2.23 -14.63
N LEU A 59 12.74 1.78 -14.26
CA LEU A 59 11.55 1.89 -15.13
C LEU A 59 10.66 3.09 -14.78
N VAL A 60 10.62 3.49 -13.51
CA VAL A 60 9.70 4.50 -12.97
C VAL A 60 10.43 5.73 -12.40
N SER A 61 11.73 5.62 -12.10
CA SER A 61 12.47 6.61 -11.32
C SER A 61 11.88 6.83 -9.92
N ALA A 62 11.45 5.74 -9.27
CA ALA A 62 10.83 5.75 -7.96
C ALA A 62 11.67 5.00 -6.90
N ASP A 63 11.64 5.50 -5.68
CA ASP A 63 12.23 4.84 -4.51
C ASP A 63 11.37 3.66 -4.04
N TYR A 64 11.97 2.79 -3.22
CA TYR A 64 11.28 1.67 -2.59
C TYR A 64 11.51 1.67 -1.08
N GLU A 65 10.43 1.46 -0.33
CA GLU A 65 10.46 1.37 1.12
C GLU A 65 9.58 0.21 1.59
N TYR A 66 10.10 -0.67 2.44
CA TYR A 66 9.32 -1.76 3.02
C TYR A 66 8.87 -1.43 4.43
N ARG A 67 7.56 -1.39 4.67
CA ARG A 67 6.96 -0.95 5.93
C ARG A 67 5.95 -1.97 6.43
N GLN A 68 6.47 -3.02 7.07
CA GLN A 68 5.67 -4.15 7.56
C GLN A 68 4.70 -3.76 8.68
N GLU A 69 4.99 -2.70 9.44
CA GLU A 69 4.08 -2.14 10.45
C GLU A 69 2.79 -1.56 9.84
N LEU A 70 2.76 -1.32 8.53
CA LEU A 70 1.57 -0.93 7.77
C LEU A 70 0.78 -2.14 7.25
N ALA A 71 1.28 -3.36 7.46
CA ALA A 71 0.58 -4.57 7.04
C ALA A 71 -0.38 -5.06 8.14
N PRO A 72 -1.46 -5.77 7.76
CA PRO A 72 -2.25 -6.55 8.70
C PRO A 72 -1.36 -7.55 9.45
N SER A 73 -1.74 -7.90 10.68
CA SER A 73 -1.04 -8.97 11.41
C SER A 73 -1.24 -10.32 10.73
N ASP A 74 -0.32 -11.27 10.98
CA ASP A 74 -0.43 -12.65 10.50
C ASP A 74 -1.76 -13.29 10.90
N ASN A 75 -2.19 -13.07 12.15
CA ASN A 75 -3.44 -13.61 12.68
C ASN A 75 -4.66 -13.04 11.95
N ILE A 76 -4.74 -11.72 11.78
CA ILE A 76 -5.86 -11.05 11.08
C ILE A 76 -5.92 -11.53 9.63
N LEU A 77 -4.77 -11.53 8.93
CA LEU A 77 -4.71 -11.90 7.52
C LEU A 77 -5.07 -13.36 7.28
N LYS A 78 -4.58 -14.28 8.12
CA LYS A 78 -4.91 -15.71 8.01
C LYS A 78 -6.37 -15.97 8.37
N ALA A 79 -6.89 -15.39 9.45
CA ALA A 79 -8.29 -15.58 9.83
C ALA A 79 -9.25 -15.19 8.68
N TYR A 80 -8.99 -14.07 8.01
CA TYR A 80 -9.79 -13.66 6.86
C TYR A 80 -9.61 -14.59 5.66
N LYS A 81 -8.37 -14.95 5.30
CA LYS A 81 -8.08 -15.86 4.18
C LYS A 81 -8.66 -17.26 4.37
N ASP A 82 -8.70 -17.74 5.60
CA ASP A 82 -9.24 -19.05 5.96
C ASP A 82 -10.77 -19.02 6.13
N GLY A 83 -11.42 -17.87 5.92
CA GLY A 83 -12.87 -17.70 6.06
C GLY A 83 -13.37 -17.75 7.51
N ARG A 84 -12.49 -17.60 8.50
CA ARG A 84 -12.84 -17.60 9.93
C ARG A 84 -13.48 -16.29 10.39
N ILE A 85 -13.23 -15.20 9.67
CA ILE A 85 -13.84 -13.88 9.92
C ILE A 85 -14.33 -13.26 8.60
N GLY A 86 -15.36 -12.42 8.69
CA GLY A 86 -15.88 -11.67 7.54
C GLY A 86 -15.00 -10.46 7.17
N TRP A 87 -15.39 -9.76 6.10
CA TRP A 87 -14.72 -8.50 5.73
C TRP A 87 -14.88 -7.43 6.82
N ASP A 88 -16.07 -7.27 7.38
CA ASP A 88 -16.35 -6.24 8.39
C ASP A 88 -15.48 -6.45 9.65
N ASP A 89 -15.33 -7.70 10.08
CA ASP A 89 -14.44 -8.07 11.19
C ASP A 89 -12.97 -7.78 10.86
N TYR A 90 -12.55 -8.05 9.63
CA TYR A 90 -11.19 -7.78 9.16
C TYR A 90 -10.91 -6.27 9.15
N GLU A 91 -11.86 -5.48 8.65
CA GLU A 91 -11.77 -4.02 8.60
C GLU A 91 -11.63 -3.44 10.00
N MET A 92 -12.52 -3.82 10.92
CA MET A 92 -12.47 -3.39 12.32
C MET A 92 -11.11 -3.74 12.96
N GLN A 93 -10.69 -5.01 12.87
CA GLN A 93 -9.43 -5.45 13.47
C GLN A 93 -8.20 -4.77 12.86
N TYR A 94 -8.21 -4.50 11.56
CA TYR A 94 -7.10 -3.84 10.90
C TYR A 94 -7.01 -2.35 11.28
N ILE A 95 -8.15 -1.64 11.32
CA ILE A 95 -8.20 -0.24 11.77
C ILE A 95 -7.73 -0.14 13.24
N ASP A 96 -8.22 -1.02 14.12
CA ASP A 96 -7.75 -1.08 15.50
C ASP A 96 -6.25 -1.30 15.58
N LEU A 97 -5.70 -2.22 14.77
CA LEU A 97 -4.27 -2.51 14.75
C LEU A 97 -3.43 -1.27 14.37
N ILE A 98 -3.77 -0.59 13.28
CA ILE A 98 -2.99 0.58 12.82
C ILE A 98 -3.17 1.78 13.74
N ASN A 99 -4.32 1.88 14.42
CA ASN A 99 -4.53 2.88 15.47
C ASN A 99 -3.65 2.60 16.70
N HIS A 100 -3.61 1.35 17.19
CA HIS A 100 -2.73 0.96 18.30
C HIS A 100 -1.24 1.13 17.97
N ARG A 101 -0.86 0.93 16.70
CA ARG A 101 0.50 1.19 16.21
C ARG A 101 0.81 2.68 16.05
N ASN A 102 -0.17 3.56 16.23
CA ASN A 102 -0.06 5.00 16.07
C ASN A 102 0.48 5.39 14.67
N ILE A 103 -0.01 4.71 13.62
CA ILE A 103 0.51 4.87 12.26
C ILE A 103 0.38 6.32 11.75
N ALA A 104 -0.68 7.03 12.13
CA ALA A 104 -0.88 8.43 11.75
C ALA A 104 0.19 9.39 12.29
N HIS A 105 0.89 9.01 13.37
CA HIS A 105 2.02 9.77 13.92
C HIS A 105 3.38 9.28 13.36
N ILE A 106 3.46 8.01 12.97
CA ILE A 106 4.70 7.43 12.42
C ILE A 106 4.92 7.87 10.97
N LEU A 107 3.86 8.00 10.19
CA LEU A 107 3.92 8.55 8.84
C LEU A 107 3.64 10.05 8.88
N SER A 108 4.31 10.80 8.03
CA SER A 108 4.00 12.20 7.78
C SER A 108 3.36 12.41 6.39
N PRO A 109 2.53 13.47 6.23
CA PRO A 109 1.99 13.87 4.93
C PRO A 109 3.07 14.07 3.85
N ASN A 110 4.28 14.49 4.22
CA ASN A 110 5.39 14.68 3.29
C ASN A 110 5.97 13.35 2.80
N GLU A 111 6.08 12.34 3.67
CA GLU A 111 6.59 11.03 3.30
C GLU A 111 5.67 10.28 2.33
N VAL A 112 4.36 10.54 2.41
CA VAL A 112 3.37 9.88 1.54
C VAL A 112 3.06 10.68 0.28
N HIS A 113 3.50 11.94 0.18
CA HIS A 113 3.23 12.76 -1.00
C HIS A 113 3.88 12.14 -2.24
N GLU A 114 3.06 11.87 -3.26
CA GLU A 114 3.45 11.17 -4.49
C GLU A 114 3.98 9.74 -4.26
N ALA A 115 3.70 9.17 -3.08
CA ALA A 115 4.00 7.78 -2.77
C ALA A 115 2.86 6.85 -3.22
N CYS A 116 3.17 5.56 -3.36
CA CYS A 116 2.21 4.53 -3.71
C CYS A 116 2.22 3.38 -2.69
N PHE A 117 1.09 3.10 -2.05
CA PHE A 117 0.93 1.89 -1.23
C PHE A 117 0.75 0.64 -2.10
N LEU A 118 1.72 -0.27 -2.01
CA LEU A 118 1.71 -1.54 -2.73
C LEU A 118 1.15 -2.66 -1.87
N CYS A 119 0.21 -3.43 -2.43
CA CYS A 119 -0.20 -4.72 -1.87
C CYS A 119 -0.34 -5.82 -2.94
N ALA A 120 -0.79 -7.01 -2.53
CA ALA A 120 -1.03 -8.14 -3.43
C ALA A 120 -2.39 -8.14 -4.14
N CYS A 121 -3.48 -7.64 -3.53
CA CYS A 121 -4.84 -7.77 -4.06
C CYS A 121 -5.01 -7.12 -5.44
N LYS A 122 -5.84 -7.71 -6.32
CA LYS A 122 -6.15 -7.14 -7.64
C LYS A 122 -6.85 -5.79 -7.52
N THR A 123 -7.91 -5.72 -6.72
CA THR A 123 -8.73 -4.51 -6.50
C THR A 123 -8.59 -4.00 -5.07
N GLU A 124 -9.03 -2.76 -4.85
CA GLU A 124 -8.96 -2.03 -3.59
C GLU A 124 -10.17 -2.26 -2.66
N HIS A 125 -11.30 -2.74 -3.19
CA HIS A 125 -12.57 -2.82 -2.45
C HIS A 125 -12.45 -3.53 -1.10
N HIS A 126 -11.85 -4.73 -1.10
CA HIS A 126 -11.59 -5.53 0.09
C HIS A 126 -10.09 -5.66 0.32
N CYS A 127 -9.45 -4.52 0.58
CA CYS A 127 -8.00 -4.47 0.75
C CYS A 127 -7.55 -3.51 1.85
N HIS A 128 -6.57 -3.94 2.66
CA HIS A 128 -5.95 -3.11 3.70
C HIS A 128 -5.30 -1.83 3.17
N ARG A 129 -4.85 -1.80 1.90
CA ARG A 129 -4.25 -0.59 1.30
C ARG A 129 -5.24 0.57 1.22
N ARG A 130 -6.53 0.26 0.97
CA ARG A 130 -7.63 1.23 0.94
C ARG A 130 -7.87 1.75 2.35
N LEU A 131 -8.09 0.82 3.29
CA LEU A 131 -8.31 1.14 4.70
C LEU A 131 -7.19 2.00 5.30
N LEU A 132 -5.93 1.71 4.97
CA LEU A 132 -4.80 2.51 5.41
C LEU A 132 -4.82 3.93 4.86
N ALA A 133 -5.09 4.09 3.56
CA ALA A 133 -5.15 5.41 2.93
C ALA A 133 -6.29 6.26 3.48
N GLU A 134 -7.48 5.67 3.63
CA GLU A 134 -8.67 6.32 4.22
C GLU A 134 -8.45 6.65 5.71
N TYR A 135 -7.79 5.76 6.47
CA TYR A 135 -7.40 6.04 7.84
C TYR A 135 -6.51 7.29 7.93
N LEU A 136 -5.46 7.39 7.11
CA LEU A 136 -4.58 8.56 7.10
C LEU A 136 -5.31 9.84 6.67
N GLN A 137 -6.20 9.75 5.66
CA GLN A 137 -7.03 10.87 5.23
C GLN A 137 -7.90 11.42 6.37
N ASN A 138 -8.43 10.54 7.23
CA ASN A 138 -9.27 10.92 8.36
C ASN A 138 -8.46 11.41 9.58
N GLN A 139 -7.22 10.96 9.75
CA GLN A 139 -6.38 11.31 10.91
C GLN A 139 -5.58 12.60 10.71
N TRP A 140 -5.28 12.98 9.47
CA TRP A 140 -4.47 14.16 9.20
C TRP A 140 -5.30 15.41 8.91
N ASN A 141 -4.90 16.54 9.49
CA ASN A 141 -5.43 17.86 9.17
C ASN A 141 -4.93 18.41 7.82
N THR A 142 -4.27 17.59 7.01
CA THR A 142 -3.76 17.95 5.68
C THR A 142 -4.63 17.29 4.62
N PRO A 143 -5.16 18.03 3.64
CA PRO A 143 -5.94 17.45 2.55
C PRO A 143 -5.15 16.35 1.85
N LEU A 144 -5.74 15.16 1.73
CA LEU A 144 -5.16 13.99 1.09
C LEU A 144 -6.09 13.49 -0.02
N GLU A 145 -5.56 13.37 -1.23
CA GLU A 145 -6.21 12.82 -2.41
C GLU A 145 -5.75 11.37 -2.61
N ILE A 146 -6.69 10.42 -2.53
CA ILE A 146 -6.41 8.98 -2.73
C ILE A 146 -6.68 8.61 -4.19
N ILE A 147 -5.70 8.02 -4.86
CA ILE A 147 -5.80 7.60 -6.27
C ILE A 147 -5.48 6.10 -6.37
N HIS A 148 -6.45 5.29 -6.79
CA HIS A 148 -6.26 3.86 -7.02
C HIS A 148 -5.78 3.61 -8.46
N LEU A 149 -4.62 2.97 -8.59
CA LEU A 149 -3.99 2.62 -9.86
C LEU A 149 -4.35 1.22 -10.32
#